data_AF-A0A5C6RPP8-F1
#
_entry.id   AF-A0A5C6RPP8-F1
#
_cell.length_a   1.000
_cell.length_b   1.000
_cell.length_c   1.000
_cell.angle_alpha   90.00
_cell.angle_beta   90.00
_cell.angle_gamma   90.00
#
_symmetry.space_group_name_H-M   'P 1'
#
loop_
_entity.id
_entity.type
_entity.pdbx_description
1 polymer ?
#
loop_
_entity_poly.entity_id
_entity_poly.type
_entity_poly.pdbx_seq_one_letter_code
_entity_poly.pdbx_strand_id
1 'polypeptide(L)'
;MKNLILALILFVNGSLFAQLHTYNWTNGNKKAEGVVKDALEQGKWTFWNKDGIIQQEVTYKDGVFNGAYVNYDEQGNKQEEGTFIAAKKEGVCKMWYSSGQLEMIGYNKNGFNDSLWTFYYEDGKKKEEGYFEKDKRIGDWTTWYPNEQKKAIRKFENYEVSLVSYWNEKGNQLVKNGNGKFVELDEEGREQLKGNYLNGKRTGLWIEYDNNHNKVSEGDYENGLMNGKWVYYYDNGNKRLEGIAKDGSKDKLWTYWYANGEKLKEVTYKNGKEEGTYKEWFESGKISVEGYYLAGEKDNEWIYWLENGNKDIVGNFKSGIRDGLWSFYNHTSGEKEYEGTYKEDKKNGEWTYWYPNNNVWKKGNYTNNVKDGEWSYWSENKVLVMHGNFKNGKEEGQWESWFDSGAKKDVGFFTAGLMNGAWEGWFENGQQDYKGEYKNGLKNGTWEHWYENGQQELMETYFVKEEEVKSYLREGDKKYAEFTKTREISVLDGPQFSWYENGKPKDEGAYLDNVQDGKWTYYYDNGNKMYEQTFVDGHQEGKVTQWYAIGTLEAEKNYKNYQPDGKWVYYEKQAGKVKKTVYFKEGVKVKEE
;
A
#
# COMPACT_ATOMS: atom_id res chain seq x y z
N MET A 1 34.21 -22.04 81.48
CA MET A 1 34.85 -22.80 80.39
C MET A 1 34.10 -22.45 79.11
N LYS A 2 34.83 -22.14 78.03
CA LYS A 2 34.42 -21.70 76.66
C LYS A 2 34.01 -20.24 76.44
N ASN A 3 35.00 -19.50 75.91
CA ASN A 3 34.91 -18.40 74.96
C ASN A 3 34.16 -18.83 73.66
N LEU A 4 33.67 -17.89 72.83
CA LEU A 4 34.42 -17.35 71.67
C LEU A 4 33.55 -16.50 70.71
N ILE A 5 34.06 -15.28 70.46
CA ILE A 5 34.17 -14.51 69.20
C ILE A 5 32.91 -13.95 68.49
N LEU A 6 32.91 -12.62 68.47
CA LEU A 6 32.16 -11.71 67.60
C LEU A 6 33.08 -11.31 66.42
N ALA A 7 32.56 -11.38 65.19
CA ALA A 7 33.28 -11.05 63.96
C ALA A 7 33.42 -9.53 63.77
N LEU A 8 34.64 -9.08 63.49
CA LEU A 8 34.97 -7.72 63.08
C LEU A 8 35.40 -7.75 61.61
N ILE A 9 34.63 -7.10 60.73
CA ILE A 9 34.95 -6.95 59.30
C ILE A 9 35.91 -5.76 59.16
N LEU A 10 37.15 -6.05 58.78
CA LEU A 10 38.18 -5.06 58.43
C LEU A 10 38.07 -4.71 56.94
N PHE A 11 37.66 -3.48 56.63
CA PHE A 11 37.92 -2.85 55.33
C PHE A 11 39.42 -2.57 55.22
N VAL A 12 40.11 -3.29 54.34
CA VAL A 12 41.49 -3.00 53.97
C VAL A 12 41.46 -1.93 52.87
N ASN A 13 41.76 -0.68 53.23
CA ASN A 13 42.18 0.36 52.30
C ASN A 13 43.53 -0.04 51.70
N GLY A 14 43.49 -0.79 50.59
CA GLY A 14 44.65 -0.98 49.74
C GLY A 14 44.75 0.18 48.76
N SER A 15 45.73 1.07 48.97
CA SER A 15 46.18 1.97 47.92
C SER A 15 46.68 1.11 46.75
N LEU A 16 45.88 0.98 45.70
CA LEU A 16 46.24 0.22 44.50
C LEU A 16 47.36 1.01 43.79
N PHE A 17 48.56 0.45 43.84
CA PHE A 17 49.73 1.02 43.16
C PHE A 17 49.45 1.15 41.66
N ALA A 18 49.94 2.23 41.05
CA ALA A 18 49.89 2.41 39.61
C ALA A 18 50.58 1.22 38.92
N GLN A 19 49.86 0.51 38.06
CA GLN A 19 50.35 -0.71 37.42
C GLN A 19 50.26 -0.59 35.91
N LEU A 20 51.36 -0.93 35.22
CA LEU A 20 51.38 -1.07 33.77
C LEU A 20 50.49 -2.25 33.37
N HIS A 21 49.50 -1.98 32.52
CA HIS A 21 48.61 -2.97 31.93
C HIS A 21 48.91 -3.11 30.46
N THR A 22 49.00 -4.36 29.98
CA THR A 22 49.16 -4.69 28.57
C THR A 22 48.02 -5.62 28.16
N TYR A 23 47.23 -5.19 27.19
CA TYR A 23 46.18 -5.98 26.55
C TYR A 23 46.73 -6.50 25.23
N ASN A 24 46.48 -7.78 24.93
CA ASN A 24 46.94 -8.41 23.69
C ASN A 24 45.75 -8.83 22.81
N TRP A 25 45.97 -8.85 21.50
CA TRP A 25 45.10 -9.51 20.54
C TRP A 25 45.21 -11.04 20.66
N THR A 26 44.26 -11.77 20.06
CA THR A 26 44.26 -13.25 20.07
C THR A 26 45.47 -13.87 19.38
N ASN A 27 46.14 -13.13 18.50
CA ASN A 27 47.39 -13.53 17.83
C ASN A 27 48.65 -13.24 18.67
N GLY A 28 48.51 -12.70 19.89
CA GLY A 28 49.61 -12.39 20.79
C GLY A 28 50.24 -11.01 20.65
N ASN A 29 49.92 -10.25 19.59
CA ASN A 29 50.40 -8.87 19.43
C ASN A 29 49.75 -7.94 20.47
N LYS A 30 50.46 -6.87 20.87
CA LYS A 30 49.88 -5.86 21.76
C LYS A 30 48.67 -5.22 21.09
N LYS A 31 47.63 -4.95 21.89
CA LYS A 31 46.40 -4.24 21.53
C LYS A 31 46.36 -2.86 22.18
N ALA A 32 46.68 -2.79 23.46
CA ALA A 32 46.75 -1.55 24.22
C ALA A 32 47.73 -1.69 25.39
N GLU A 33 48.39 -0.61 25.76
CA GLU A 33 49.32 -0.59 26.90
C GLU A 33 49.31 0.79 27.54
N GLY A 34 49.26 0.82 28.87
CA GLY A 34 49.29 2.04 29.64
C GLY A 34 49.15 1.79 31.14
N VAL A 35 49.20 2.85 31.92
CA VAL A 35 49.11 2.74 33.39
C VAL A 35 47.65 2.80 33.81
N VAL A 36 47.26 1.90 34.72
CA VAL A 36 45.98 1.95 35.44
C VAL A 36 46.27 2.24 36.91
N LYS A 37 45.54 3.21 37.48
CA LYS A 37 45.56 3.52 38.91
C LYS A 37 44.12 3.70 39.38
N ASP A 38 43.74 3.07 40.49
CA ASP A 38 42.38 3.13 41.03
C ASP A 38 41.31 2.69 40.02
N ALA A 39 41.62 1.65 39.22
CA ALA A 39 40.79 1.13 38.12
C ALA A 39 40.52 2.12 36.97
N LEU A 40 41.26 3.23 36.91
CA LEU A 40 41.16 4.25 35.85
C LEU A 40 42.47 4.38 35.09
N GLU A 41 42.37 4.64 33.79
CA GLU A 41 43.51 4.90 32.92
C GLU A 41 44.22 6.21 33.31
N GLN A 42 45.54 6.15 33.34
CA GLN A 42 46.42 7.27 33.67
C GLN A 42 47.60 7.35 32.70
N GLY A 43 48.06 8.57 32.43
CA GLY A 43 49.27 8.82 31.64
C GLY A 43 49.11 8.40 30.18
N LYS A 44 50.24 8.19 29.50
CA LYS A 44 50.26 7.81 28.09
C LYS A 44 49.77 6.38 27.91
N TRP A 45 48.80 6.22 27.02
CA TRP A 45 48.34 4.95 26.49
C TRP A 45 48.68 4.84 25.02
N THR A 46 49.10 3.66 24.59
CA THR A 46 49.37 3.34 23.19
C THR A 46 48.47 2.19 22.78
N PHE A 47 47.90 2.29 21.57
CA PHE A 47 46.99 1.32 20.98
C PHE A 47 47.55 0.85 19.65
N TRP A 48 47.45 -0.45 19.38
CA TRP A 48 47.97 -1.10 18.19
C TRP A 48 46.88 -1.90 17.47
N ASN A 49 46.98 -1.98 16.15
CA ASN A 49 46.16 -2.91 15.36
C ASN A 49 46.64 -4.36 15.51
N LYS A 50 45.96 -5.31 14.86
CA LYS A 50 46.27 -6.74 14.94
C LYS A 50 47.66 -7.09 14.39
N ASP A 51 48.19 -6.28 13.49
CA ASP A 51 49.51 -6.49 12.86
C ASP A 51 50.65 -5.87 13.69
N GLY A 52 50.33 -5.25 14.83
CA GLY A 52 51.31 -4.64 15.72
C GLY A 52 51.74 -3.23 15.33
N ILE A 53 50.98 -2.57 14.44
CA ILE A 53 51.21 -1.17 14.03
C ILE A 53 50.46 -0.25 14.99
N ILE A 54 51.11 0.82 15.46
CA ILE A 54 50.51 1.82 16.35
C ILE A 54 49.37 2.52 15.59
N GLN A 55 48.22 2.67 16.24
CA GLN A 55 47.04 3.37 15.70
C GLN A 55 46.72 4.64 16.49
N GLN A 56 47.03 4.66 17.79
CA GLN A 56 46.78 5.82 18.63
C GLN A 56 47.74 5.85 19.80
N GLU A 57 48.21 7.03 20.14
CA GLU A 57 48.80 7.37 21.42
C GLU A 57 47.97 8.47 22.06
N VAL A 58 47.55 8.33 23.31
CA VAL A 58 46.70 9.32 23.98
C VAL A 58 46.98 9.36 25.47
N THR A 59 46.91 10.56 26.06
CA THR A 59 47.11 10.76 27.49
C THR A 59 45.77 10.71 28.22
N TYR A 60 45.68 9.86 29.24
CA TYR A 60 44.56 9.79 30.16
C TYR A 60 44.87 10.47 31.49
N LYS A 61 43.84 11.06 32.10
CA LYS A 61 43.81 11.44 33.51
C LYS A 61 42.47 11.02 34.08
N ASP A 62 42.51 10.13 35.07
CA ASP A 62 41.32 9.59 35.75
C ASP A 62 40.28 9.02 34.76
N GLY A 63 40.75 8.23 33.79
CA GLY A 63 39.90 7.55 32.79
C GLY A 63 39.37 8.44 31.67
N VAL A 64 39.75 9.72 31.63
CA VAL A 64 39.31 10.68 30.60
C VAL A 64 40.51 11.15 29.78
N PHE A 65 40.34 11.31 28.46
CA PHE A 65 41.37 11.93 27.60
C PHE A 65 41.72 13.32 28.11
N ASN A 66 42.97 13.51 28.51
CA ASN A 66 43.46 14.73 29.12
C ASN A 66 44.99 14.81 28.97
N GLY A 67 45.43 15.55 27.96
CA GLY A 67 46.82 15.67 27.54
C GLY A 67 47.00 15.40 26.04
N ALA A 68 48.25 15.17 25.63
CA ALA A 68 48.59 15.00 24.22
C ALA A 68 48.01 13.70 23.65
N TYR A 69 47.66 13.74 22.36
CA TYR A 69 47.32 12.56 21.57
C TYR A 69 47.94 12.63 20.17
N VAL A 70 48.13 11.46 19.57
CA VAL A 70 48.57 11.26 18.20
C VAL A 70 47.77 10.09 17.62
N ASN A 71 47.11 10.30 16.48
CA ASN A 71 46.45 9.25 15.72
C ASN A 71 47.29 8.91 14.48
N TYR A 72 47.27 7.64 14.08
CA TYR A 72 48.03 7.10 12.97
C TYR A 72 47.10 6.38 11.98
N ASP A 73 47.48 6.29 10.72
CA ASP A 73 46.79 5.49 9.71
C ASP A 73 47.05 3.99 9.89
N GLU A 74 46.42 3.17 9.04
CA GLU A 74 46.57 1.70 9.08
C GLU A 74 48.01 1.24 8.82
N GLN A 75 48.83 2.06 8.15
CA GLN A 75 50.23 1.79 7.83
C GLN A 75 51.19 2.32 8.91
N GLY A 76 50.69 3.05 9.91
CA GLY A 76 51.45 3.62 11.02
C GLY A 76 52.02 5.01 10.73
N ASN A 77 51.59 5.68 9.67
CA ASN A 77 51.95 7.08 9.43
C ASN A 77 51.07 7.99 10.27
N LYS A 78 51.65 9.08 10.77
CA LYS A 78 50.94 10.05 11.61
C LYS A 78 49.86 10.77 10.80
N GLN A 79 48.62 10.78 11.28
CA GLN A 79 47.50 11.47 10.64
C GLN A 79 47.03 12.71 11.40
N GLU A 80 47.06 12.66 12.73
CA GLU A 80 46.55 13.75 13.56
C GLU A 80 47.32 13.84 14.88
N GLU A 81 47.54 15.05 15.39
CA GLU A 81 48.04 15.28 16.74
C GLU A 81 47.32 16.47 17.35
N GLY A 82 47.16 16.44 18.67
CA GLY A 82 46.66 17.58 19.41
C GLY A 82 46.64 17.33 20.90
N THR A 83 45.80 18.08 21.60
CA THR A 83 45.60 17.94 23.04
C THR A 83 44.10 17.81 23.36
N PHE A 84 43.79 16.93 24.30
CA PHE A 84 42.48 16.87 24.94
C PHE A 84 42.53 17.55 26.30
N ILE A 85 41.48 18.29 26.66
CA ILE A 85 41.17 18.67 28.04
C ILE A 85 39.76 18.17 28.35
N ALA A 86 39.64 17.25 29.31
CA ALA A 86 38.37 16.63 29.71
C ALA A 86 37.58 16.08 28.50
N ALA A 87 38.24 15.27 27.66
CA ALA A 87 37.71 14.66 26.44
C ALA A 87 37.29 15.63 25.32
N LYS A 88 37.61 16.93 25.41
CA LYS A 88 37.40 17.90 24.34
C LYS A 88 38.73 18.31 23.72
N LYS A 89 38.81 18.37 22.38
CA LYS A 89 40.00 18.90 21.69
C LYS A 89 40.21 20.35 22.11
N GLU A 90 41.42 20.67 22.54
CA GLU A 90 41.80 21.99 23.03
C GLU A 90 43.25 22.29 22.63
N GLY A 91 43.53 23.51 22.20
CA GLY A 91 44.87 23.92 21.80
C GLY A 91 45.17 23.63 20.34
N VAL A 92 46.47 23.60 20.01
CA VAL A 92 46.93 23.38 18.64
C VAL A 92 46.63 21.94 18.20
N CYS A 93 46.02 21.81 17.02
CA CYS A 93 45.80 20.55 16.33
C CYS A 93 46.50 20.60 14.97
N LYS A 94 47.07 19.48 14.55
CA LYS A 94 47.68 19.30 13.22
C LYS A 94 47.20 18.01 12.60
N MET A 95 47.02 18.04 11.29
CA MET A 95 46.71 16.86 10.48
C MET A 95 47.68 16.77 9.30
N TRP A 96 47.94 15.53 8.85
CA TRP A 96 48.88 15.23 7.77
C TRP A 96 48.22 14.39 6.69
N TYR A 97 48.65 14.60 5.45
CA TYR A 97 48.37 13.69 4.34
C TYR A 97 49.00 12.32 4.59
N SER A 98 48.53 11.30 3.87
CA SER A 98 49.12 9.95 3.89
C SER A 98 50.60 9.94 3.46
N SER A 99 51.04 10.94 2.69
CA SER A 99 52.45 11.15 2.35
C SER A 99 53.32 11.65 3.53
N GLY A 100 52.72 12.04 4.65
CA GLY A 100 53.39 12.62 5.82
C GLY A 100 53.62 14.14 5.75
N GLN A 101 53.14 14.80 4.69
CA GLN A 101 53.15 16.26 4.57
C GLN A 101 52.03 16.88 5.40
N LEU A 102 52.28 18.05 6.00
CA LEU A 102 51.29 18.73 6.84
C LEU A 102 50.11 19.18 5.95
N GLU A 103 48.90 18.74 6.28
CA GLU A 103 47.67 19.08 5.55
C GLU A 103 47.04 20.34 6.12
N MET A 104 46.98 20.44 7.45
CA MET A 104 46.38 21.59 8.11
C MET A 104 46.84 21.72 9.56
N ILE A 105 46.82 22.96 10.05
CA ILE A 105 47.09 23.33 11.44
C ILE A 105 46.06 24.35 11.88
N GLY A 106 45.57 24.19 13.10
CA GLY A 106 44.60 25.12 13.66
C GLY A 106 44.55 25.04 15.17
N TYR A 107 43.65 25.83 15.74
CA TYR A 107 43.35 25.82 17.17
C TYR A 107 41.96 25.22 17.40
N ASN A 108 41.86 24.34 18.39
CA ASN A 108 40.57 23.85 18.88
C ASN A 108 40.26 24.47 20.23
N LYS A 109 39.01 24.87 20.43
CA LYS A 109 38.51 25.40 21.70
C LYS A 109 37.22 24.69 22.08
N ASN A 110 37.19 24.06 23.25
CA ASN A 110 36.05 23.30 23.75
C ASN A 110 35.53 22.23 22.76
N GLY A 111 36.42 21.65 21.94
CA GLY A 111 36.06 20.62 20.96
C GLY A 111 35.65 21.14 19.58
N PHE A 112 35.61 22.46 19.36
CA PHE A 112 35.28 23.07 18.06
C PHE A 112 36.52 23.67 17.41
N ASN A 113 36.52 23.81 16.08
CA ASN A 113 37.50 24.61 15.35
C ASN A 113 37.31 26.09 15.72
N ASP A 114 38.39 26.74 16.11
CA ASP A 114 38.40 28.11 16.61
C ASP A 114 39.68 28.83 16.16
N SER A 115 39.65 30.16 16.14
CA SER A 115 40.81 31.00 15.83
C SER A 115 41.39 30.70 14.45
N LEU A 116 42.69 30.96 14.22
CA LEU A 116 43.32 30.81 12.92
C LEU A 116 43.49 29.34 12.53
N TRP A 117 43.03 29.01 11.32
CA TRP A 117 43.28 27.75 10.66
C TRP A 117 44.02 27.99 9.36
N THR A 118 45.03 27.15 9.10
CA THR A 118 45.81 27.15 7.86
C THR A 118 45.79 25.76 7.27
N PHE A 119 45.52 25.70 5.97
CA PHE A 119 45.48 24.50 5.14
C PHE A 119 46.61 24.59 4.11
N TYR A 120 47.17 23.45 3.77
CA TYR A 120 48.30 23.30 2.87
C TYR A 120 47.97 22.33 1.74
N TYR A 121 48.60 22.55 0.59
CA TYR A 121 48.70 21.55 -0.46
C TYR A 121 49.64 20.43 -0.03
N GLU A 122 49.55 19.28 -0.69
CA GLU A 122 50.42 18.13 -0.38
C GLU A 122 51.90 18.41 -0.67
N ASP A 123 52.22 19.41 -1.50
CA ASP A 123 53.59 19.90 -1.69
C ASP A 123 54.08 20.85 -0.58
N GLY A 124 53.28 21.06 0.48
CA GLY A 124 53.60 21.87 1.65
C GLY A 124 53.31 23.35 1.51
N LYS A 125 52.85 23.82 0.35
CA LYS A 125 52.52 25.25 0.14
C LYS A 125 51.17 25.60 0.74
N LYS A 126 51.01 26.86 1.13
CA LYS A 126 49.76 27.34 1.72
C LYS A 126 48.63 27.27 0.68
N LYS A 127 47.50 26.69 1.07
CA LYS A 127 46.30 26.53 0.24
C LYS A 127 45.21 27.50 0.65
N GLU A 128 44.97 27.60 1.95
CA GLU A 128 43.90 28.43 2.51
C GLU A 128 44.20 28.83 3.96
N GLU A 129 43.74 30.00 4.38
CA GLU A 129 43.75 30.39 5.78
C GLU A 129 42.57 31.29 6.12
N GLY A 130 42.15 31.22 7.38
CA GLY A 130 41.18 32.15 7.92
C GLY A 130 40.80 31.77 9.34
N TYR A 131 39.84 32.49 9.90
CA TYR A 131 39.42 32.32 11.28
C TYR A 131 38.15 31.50 11.36
N PHE A 132 38.09 30.59 12.34
CA PHE A 132 36.88 29.93 12.77
C PHE A 132 36.41 30.49 14.13
N GLU A 133 35.10 30.50 14.33
CA GLU A 133 34.47 30.62 15.65
C GLU A 133 33.41 29.53 15.75
N LYS A 134 33.62 28.54 16.63
CA LYS A 134 32.73 27.38 16.81
C LYS A 134 32.35 26.71 15.48
N ASP A 135 33.36 26.27 14.74
CA ASP A 135 33.24 25.63 13.41
C ASP A 135 32.73 26.53 12.27
N LYS A 136 32.37 27.79 12.54
CA LYS A 136 31.94 28.73 11.50
C LYS A 136 33.11 29.57 11.02
N ARG A 137 33.29 29.63 9.71
CA ARG A 137 34.24 30.56 9.08
C ARG A 137 33.78 32.00 9.36
N ILE A 138 34.70 32.84 9.83
CA ILE A 138 34.46 34.26 10.10
C ILE A 138 35.55 35.13 9.48
N GLY A 139 35.18 36.36 9.15
CA GLY A 139 36.12 37.36 8.64
C GLY A 139 36.69 37.00 7.26
N ASP A 140 37.89 37.49 6.98
CA ASP A 140 38.54 37.30 5.70
C ASP A 140 39.27 35.95 5.65
N TRP A 141 38.97 35.20 4.59
CA TRP A 141 39.58 33.93 4.25
C TRP A 141 40.37 34.10 2.97
N THR A 142 41.68 33.85 3.05
CA THR A 142 42.58 33.94 1.91
C THR A 142 42.87 32.55 1.37
N THR A 143 42.88 32.43 0.04
CA THR A 143 43.24 31.20 -0.67
C THR A 143 44.39 31.50 -1.63
N TRP A 144 45.21 30.50 -1.92
CA TRP A 144 46.35 30.58 -2.84
C TRP A 144 46.26 29.47 -3.88
N TYR A 145 46.99 29.65 -4.98
CA TYR A 145 47.27 28.59 -5.96
C TYR A 145 48.48 27.77 -5.51
N PRO A 146 48.71 26.57 -6.08
CA PRO A 146 49.92 25.76 -5.83
C PRO A 146 51.23 26.46 -6.23
N ASN A 147 51.19 27.57 -6.96
CA ASN A 147 52.37 28.40 -7.25
C ASN A 147 52.59 29.54 -6.22
N GLU A 148 51.90 29.49 -5.08
CA GLU A 148 51.92 30.47 -3.98
C GLU A 148 51.33 31.85 -4.33
N GLN A 149 50.80 32.03 -5.54
CA GLN A 149 50.06 33.25 -5.88
C GLN A 149 48.74 33.27 -5.11
N LYS A 150 48.38 34.42 -4.52
CA LYS A 150 47.04 34.61 -3.91
C LYS A 150 45.96 34.34 -4.96
N LYS A 151 44.97 33.51 -4.65
CA LYS A 151 43.82 33.17 -5.50
C LYS A 151 42.62 34.04 -5.19
N ALA A 152 42.16 34.08 -3.94
CA ALA A 152 41.00 34.87 -3.55
C ALA A 152 41.03 35.29 -2.07
N ILE A 153 40.37 36.41 -1.77
CA ILE A 153 39.95 36.77 -0.41
C ILE A 153 38.43 36.76 -0.39
N ARG A 154 37.83 35.95 0.48
CA ARG A 154 36.38 35.90 0.71
C ARG A 154 36.09 36.33 2.14
N LYS A 155 35.04 37.13 2.33
CA LYS A 155 34.62 37.60 3.64
C LYS A 155 33.36 36.86 4.09
N PHE A 156 33.41 36.29 5.28
CA PHE A 156 32.34 35.53 5.92
C PHE A 156 31.76 36.37 7.08
N GLU A 157 30.56 36.93 6.89
CA GLU A 157 29.88 37.77 7.89
C GLU A 157 28.37 37.53 7.86
N ASN A 158 27.73 37.42 9.02
CA ASN A 158 26.27 37.26 9.15
C ASN A 158 25.68 36.13 8.29
N TYR A 159 26.39 35.01 8.16
CA TYR A 159 26.03 33.87 7.30
C TYR A 159 26.04 34.17 5.79
N GLU A 160 26.49 35.35 5.36
CA GLU A 160 26.76 35.67 3.98
C GLU A 160 28.25 35.52 3.64
N VAL A 161 28.52 35.19 2.38
CA VAL A 161 29.87 35.12 1.81
C VAL A 161 29.97 36.12 0.67
N SER A 162 30.98 36.98 0.72
CA SER A 162 31.27 37.94 -0.35
C SER A 162 32.70 37.78 -0.87
N LEU A 163 32.88 37.90 -2.18
CA LEU A 163 34.20 37.90 -2.78
C LEU A 163 34.82 39.29 -2.65
N VAL A 164 35.88 39.45 -1.88
CA VAL A 164 36.56 40.74 -1.70
C VAL A 164 37.59 40.96 -2.81
N SER A 165 38.35 39.93 -3.15
CA SER A 165 39.36 40.01 -4.22
C SER A 165 39.60 38.66 -4.85
N TYR A 166 39.97 38.66 -6.13
CA TYR A 166 40.35 37.48 -6.89
C TYR A 166 41.47 37.82 -7.86
N TRP A 167 42.47 36.93 -7.94
CA TRP A 167 43.57 37.01 -8.87
C TRP A 167 43.64 35.72 -9.69
N ASN A 168 44.12 35.82 -10.93
CA ASN A 168 44.47 34.64 -11.71
C ASN A 168 45.86 34.09 -11.30
N GLU A 169 46.23 32.92 -11.83
CA GLU A 169 47.52 32.27 -11.51
C GLU A 169 48.76 33.11 -11.87
N LYS A 170 48.63 34.03 -12.82
CA LYS A 170 49.69 34.98 -13.22
C LYS A 170 49.80 36.19 -12.27
N GLY A 171 48.90 36.30 -11.30
CA GLY A 171 48.85 37.36 -10.30
C GLY A 171 48.12 38.62 -10.73
N ASN A 172 47.41 38.61 -11.86
CA ASN A 172 46.56 39.73 -12.26
C ASN A 172 45.30 39.75 -11.39
N GLN A 173 45.06 40.84 -10.67
CA GLN A 173 43.85 41.03 -9.87
C GLN A 173 42.65 41.33 -10.79
N LEU A 174 41.73 40.39 -10.91
CA LEU A 174 40.55 40.52 -11.77
C LEU A 174 39.31 41.05 -11.01
N VAL A 175 39.25 40.79 -9.70
CA VAL A 175 38.24 41.37 -8.80
C VAL A 175 38.95 42.14 -7.69
N LYS A 176 38.58 43.41 -7.50
CA LYS A 176 39.13 44.31 -6.48
C LYS A 176 38.00 44.96 -5.70
N ASN A 177 38.07 44.90 -4.36
CA ASN A 177 37.03 45.40 -3.46
C ASN A 177 35.62 44.90 -3.83
N GLY A 178 35.53 43.64 -4.26
CA GLY A 178 34.30 42.98 -4.69
C GLY A 178 33.76 43.41 -6.05
N ASN A 179 34.54 44.13 -6.85
CA ASN A 179 34.12 44.59 -8.18
C ASN A 179 35.10 44.08 -9.25
N GLY A 180 34.57 43.53 -10.34
CA GLY A 180 35.37 43.17 -11.51
C GLY A 180 34.92 41.89 -12.21
N LYS A 181 35.66 41.54 -13.26
CA LYS A 181 35.44 40.34 -14.05
C LYS A 181 36.03 39.14 -13.33
N PHE A 182 35.29 38.05 -13.24
CA PHE A 182 35.76 36.77 -12.73
C PHE A 182 35.93 35.81 -13.89
N VAL A 183 37.09 35.13 -13.93
CA VAL A 183 37.37 34.05 -14.88
C VAL A 183 38.19 33.00 -14.12
N GLU A 184 37.64 31.81 -14.00
CA GLU A 184 38.32 30.60 -13.53
C GLU A 184 38.63 29.74 -14.74
N LEU A 185 39.86 29.22 -14.78
CA LEU A 185 40.38 28.42 -15.87
C LEU A 185 40.48 26.96 -15.43
N ASP A 186 40.32 26.03 -16.37
CA ASP A 186 40.61 24.62 -16.17
C ASP A 186 42.13 24.32 -16.22
N GLU A 187 42.52 23.06 -16.03
CA GLU A 187 43.92 22.60 -16.07
C GLU A 187 44.61 22.85 -17.42
N GLU A 188 43.85 22.99 -18.51
CA GLU A 188 44.34 23.30 -19.86
C GLU A 188 44.40 24.82 -20.13
N GLY A 189 43.99 25.65 -19.17
CA GLY A 189 43.98 27.11 -19.27
C GLY A 189 42.79 27.69 -20.04
N ARG A 190 41.73 26.90 -20.27
CA ARG A 190 40.49 27.34 -20.94
C ARG A 190 39.50 27.84 -19.89
N GLU A 191 38.59 28.74 -20.29
CA GLU A 191 37.58 29.30 -19.36
C GLU A 191 36.61 28.21 -18.86
N GLN A 192 36.63 27.90 -17.57
CA GLN A 192 35.72 26.95 -16.92
C GLN A 192 34.50 27.66 -16.33
N LEU A 193 34.69 28.86 -15.75
CA LEU A 193 33.62 29.66 -15.17
C LEU A 193 33.93 31.13 -15.32
N LYS A 194 32.96 31.92 -15.80
CA LYS A 194 33.13 33.36 -15.97
C LYS A 194 31.88 34.16 -15.64
N GLY A 195 32.08 35.39 -15.19
CA GLY A 195 31.01 36.35 -14.91
C GLY A 195 31.56 37.63 -14.29
N ASN A 196 30.71 38.41 -13.63
CA ASN A 196 31.11 39.64 -12.94
C ASN A 196 30.68 39.64 -11.48
N TYR A 197 31.44 40.37 -10.66
CA TYR A 197 31.07 40.72 -9.29
C TYR A 197 30.83 42.22 -9.17
N LEU A 198 29.83 42.57 -8.37
CA LEU A 198 29.53 43.92 -7.89
C LEU A 198 29.31 43.84 -6.38
N ASN A 199 30.04 44.64 -5.61
CA ASN A 199 30.01 44.64 -4.13
C ASN A 199 30.15 43.24 -3.51
N GLY A 200 30.98 42.40 -4.11
CA GLY A 200 31.30 41.06 -3.64
C GLY A 200 30.24 40.00 -3.90
N LYS A 201 29.16 40.35 -4.61
CA LYS A 201 28.10 39.42 -5.04
C LYS A 201 28.10 39.26 -6.56
N ARG A 202 27.70 38.08 -7.04
CA ARG A 202 27.61 37.79 -8.48
C ARG A 202 26.60 38.74 -9.15
N THR A 203 26.93 39.25 -10.34
CA THR A 203 26.04 40.12 -11.11
C THR A 203 26.17 39.87 -12.62
N GLY A 204 25.09 40.09 -13.37
CA GLY A 204 25.03 39.92 -14.81
C GLY A 204 25.20 38.47 -15.25
N LEU A 205 25.57 38.27 -16.51
CA LEU A 205 25.69 36.96 -17.12
C LEU A 205 26.86 36.15 -16.55
N TRP A 206 26.55 34.92 -16.14
CA TRP A 206 27.50 33.88 -15.74
C TRP A 206 27.41 32.70 -16.70
N ILE A 207 28.56 32.13 -17.06
CA ILE A 207 28.67 30.98 -17.97
C ILE A 207 29.65 29.97 -17.36
N GLU A 208 29.25 28.71 -17.37
CA GLU A 208 30.02 27.56 -16.88
C GLU A 208 30.25 26.56 -18.02
N TYR A 209 31.45 25.96 -18.05
CA TYR A 209 31.87 24.95 -19.01
C TYR A 209 32.37 23.70 -18.29
N ASP A 210 32.19 22.53 -18.92
CA ASP A 210 32.74 21.26 -18.45
C ASP A 210 34.23 21.12 -18.83
N ASN A 211 34.84 19.99 -18.45
CA ASN A 211 36.24 19.67 -18.79
C ASN A 211 36.48 19.38 -20.28
N ASN A 212 35.42 19.24 -21.09
CA ASN A 212 35.49 19.13 -22.54
C ASN A 212 35.21 20.48 -23.23
N HIS A 213 35.07 21.56 -22.44
CA HIS A 213 34.71 22.90 -22.88
C HIS A 213 33.31 23.02 -23.52
N ASN A 214 32.40 22.11 -23.20
CA ASN A 214 30.99 22.24 -23.50
C ASN A 214 30.31 23.11 -22.45
N LYS A 215 29.35 23.94 -22.86
CA LYS A 215 28.60 24.81 -21.94
C LYS A 215 27.73 23.94 -21.02
N VAL A 216 27.81 24.15 -19.72
CA VAL A 216 27.03 23.44 -18.68
C VAL A 216 25.82 24.27 -18.27
N SER A 217 26.03 25.57 -18.04
CA SER A 217 24.99 26.50 -17.61
C SER A 217 25.30 27.92 -18.07
N GLU A 218 24.24 28.72 -18.27
CA GLU A 218 24.33 30.16 -18.36
C GLU A 218 23.10 30.85 -17.79
N GLY A 219 23.31 32.04 -17.22
CA GLY A 219 22.21 32.89 -16.77
C GLY A 219 22.67 34.11 -15.97
N ASP A 220 21.73 35.00 -15.70
CA ASP A 220 22.02 36.25 -15.04
C ASP A 220 21.90 36.12 -13.51
N TYR A 221 22.79 36.83 -12.81
CA TYR A 221 22.68 37.09 -11.37
C TYR A 221 22.35 38.55 -11.12
N GLU A 222 21.54 38.81 -10.09
CA GLU A 222 21.34 40.12 -9.51
C GLU A 222 21.58 40.03 -8.00
N ASN A 223 22.52 40.82 -7.49
CA ASN A 223 22.89 40.84 -6.07
C ASN A 223 23.19 39.44 -5.50
N GLY A 224 23.86 38.59 -6.27
CA GLY A 224 24.24 37.22 -5.87
C GLY A 224 23.14 36.17 -6.01
N LEU A 225 21.92 36.56 -6.41
CA LEU A 225 20.79 35.67 -6.62
C LEU A 225 20.53 35.45 -8.11
N MET A 226 20.13 34.24 -8.50
CA MET A 226 19.72 33.96 -9.88
C MET A 226 18.53 34.87 -10.25
N ASN A 227 18.65 35.62 -11.35
CA ASN A 227 17.59 36.50 -11.82
C ASN A 227 17.56 36.50 -13.36
N GLY A 228 16.38 36.57 -13.98
CA GLY A 228 16.25 36.55 -15.44
C GLY A 228 16.36 35.15 -16.03
N LYS A 229 16.80 35.04 -17.29
CA LYS A 229 16.79 33.77 -18.02
C LYS A 229 17.96 32.88 -17.60
N TRP A 230 17.66 31.62 -17.34
CA TRP A 230 18.63 30.58 -17.05
C TRP A 230 18.49 29.43 -18.03
N VAL A 231 19.62 28.88 -18.47
CA VAL A 231 19.71 27.73 -19.38
C VAL A 231 20.76 26.76 -18.85
N TYR A 232 20.43 25.48 -18.86
CA TYR A 232 21.34 24.40 -18.52
C TYR A 232 21.35 23.39 -19.65
N TYR A 233 22.47 22.70 -19.82
CA TYR A 233 22.72 21.81 -20.93
C TYR A 233 23.05 20.40 -20.44
N TYR A 234 22.87 19.43 -21.33
CA TYR A 234 23.45 18.09 -21.22
C TYR A 234 24.86 18.09 -21.82
N ASP A 235 25.65 17.06 -21.51
CA ASP A 235 27.01 16.88 -22.03
C ASP A 235 27.06 16.80 -23.57
N ASN A 236 25.95 16.43 -24.22
CA ASN A 236 25.83 16.41 -25.68
C ASN A 236 25.50 17.79 -26.30
N GLY A 237 25.41 18.85 -25.49
CA GLY A 237 25.11 20.22 -25.91
C GLY A 237 23.63 20.55 -26.07
N ASN A 238 22.72 19.57 -25.97
CA ASN A 238 21.28 19.84 -25.98
C ASN A 238 20.87 20.54 -24.68
N LYS A 239 19.83 21.38 -24.74
CA LYS A 239 19.25 21.98 -23.53
C LYS A 239 18.74 20.88 -22.61
N ARG A 240 18.99 21.02 -21.32
CA ARG A 240 18.40 20.19 -20.26
C ARG A 240 17.19 20.86 -19.67
N LEU A 241 17.31 22.14 -19.35
CA LEU A 241 16.20 22.96 -18.86
C LEU A 241 16.51 24.45 -19.03
N GLU A 242 15.45 25.25 -19.15
CA GLU A 242 15.53 26.70 -19.27
C GLU A 242 14.30 27.33 -18.63
N GLY A 243 14.44 28.53 -18.11
CA GLY A 243 13.32 29.25 -17.51
C GLY A 243 13.72 30.60 -16.95
N ILE A 244 12.79 31.25 -16.26
CA ILE A 244 13.04 32.54 -15.61
C ILE A 244 13.27 32.30 -14.11
N ALA A 245 14.35 32.85 -13.56
CA ALA A 245 14.54 32.95 -12.13
C ALA A 245 14.22 34.36 -11.66
N LYS A 246 13.70 34.49 -10.45
CA LYS A 246 13.52 35.77 -9.77
C LYS A 246 13.89 35.60 -8.30
N ASP A 247 14.75 36.48 -7.80
CA ASP A 247 15.22 36.47 -6.40
C ASP A 247 15.74 35.09 -5.96
N GLY A 248 16.45 34.39 -6.85
CA GLY A 248 17.04 33.07 -6.59
C GLY A 248 16.09 31.89 -6.72
N SER A 249 14.80 32.13 -7.00
CA SER A 249 13.77 31.08 -7.13
C SER A 249 13.26 30.95 -8.56
N LYS A 250 12.72 29.79 -8.93
CA LYS A 250 12.03 29.60 -10.22
C LYS A 250 10.78 30.50 -10.30
N ASP A 251 10.60 31.15 -11.43
CA ASP A 251 9.48 32.04 -11.74
C ASP A 251 9.03 31.86 -13.20
N LYS A 252 7.76 32.07 -13.49
CA LYS A 252 7.14 31.90 -14.82
C LYS A 252 7.43 30.51 -15.43
N LEU A 253 7.43 30.41 -16.76
CA LEU A 253 7.61 29.16 -17.49
C LEU A 253 9.03 28.62 -17.35
N TRP A 254 9.12 27.34 -16.99
CA TRP A 254 10.31 26.51 -17.09
C TRP A 254 10.03 25.34 -18.02
N THR A 255 10.91 25.18 -19.01
CA THR A 255 10.87 24.08 -19.97
C THR A 255 12.04 23.15 -19.69
N TYR A 256 11.79 21.85 -19.81
CA TYR A 256 12.74 20.76 -19.60
C TYR A 256 12.73 19.89 -20.85
N TRP A 257 13.88 19.30 -21.16
CA TRP A 257 14.07 18.45 -22.34
C TRP A 257 14.73 17.14 -21.96
N TYR A 258 14.45 16.11 -22.75
CA TYR A 258 15.23 14.88 -22.78
C TYR A 258 16.59 15.10 -23.42
N ALA A 259 17.54 14.19 -23.20
CA ALA A 259 18.87 14.28 -23.80
C ALA A 259 18.82 14.23 -25.35
N ASN A 260 17.78 13.63 -25.94
CA ASN A 260 17.57 13.60 -27.39
C ASN A 260 17.12 14.97 -27.98
N GLY A 261 16.78 15.95 -27.15
CA GLY A 261 16.33 17.28 -27.56
C GLY A 261 14.80 17.46 -27.63
N GLU A 262 14.02 16.40 -27.46
CA GLU A 262 12.56 16.48 -27.34
C GLU A 262 12.15 17.09 -25.99
N LYS A 263 11.00 17.78 -25.96
CA LYS A 263 10.48 18.34 -24.71
C LYS A 263 10.15 17.21 -23.74
N LEU A 264 10.51 17.41 -22.48
CA LEU A 264 10.13 16.54 -21.36
C LEU A 264 8.93 17.13 -20.64
N LYS A 265 9.03 18.37 -20.16
CA LYS A 265 7.92 19.06 -19.49
C LYS A 265 8.03 20.57 -19.52
N GLU A 266 6.90 21.21 -19.30
CA GLU A 266 6.70 22.65 -19.18
C GLU A 266 5.87 22.91 -17.93
N VAL A 267 6.36 23.78 -17.07
CA VAL A 267 5.71 24.09 -15.79
C VAL A 267 5.88 25.57 -15.48
N THR A 268 4.79 26.20 -15.05
CA THR A 268 4.83 27.60 -14.60
C THR A 268 5.05 27.66 -13.09
N TYR A 269 5.94 28.54 -12.66
CA TYR A 269 6.25 28.80 -11.26
C TYR A 269 5.89 30.24 -10.87
N LYS A 270 5.62 30.45 -9.59
CA LYS A 270 5.56 31.76 -8.95
C LYS A 270 6.19 31.65 -7.57
N ASN A 271 7.22 32.46 -7.32
CA ASN A 271 7.99 32.43 -6.06
C ASN A 271 8.48 31.01 -5.69
N GLY A 272 8.97 30.25 -6.67
CA GLY A 272 9.49 28.90 -6.47
C GLY A 272 8.44 27.78 -6.33
N LYS A 273 7.14 28.10 -6.32
CA LYS A 273 6.05 27.10 -6.28
C LYS A 273 5.35 26.99 -7.63
N GLU A 274 4.81 25.83 -7.95
CA GLU A 274 4.10 25.57 -9.21
C GLU A 274 2.76 26.32 -9.21
N GLU A 275 2.53 27.17 -10.20
CA GLU A 275 1.32 27.97 -10.33
C GLU A 275 1.07 28.27 -11.81
N GLY A 276 0.03 27.68 -12.39
CA GLY A 276 -0.29 27.81 -13.81
C GLY A 276 -0.32 26.48 -14.56
N THR A 277 -0.13 26.53 -15.87
CA THR A 277 -0.20 25.37 -16.75
C THR A 277 0.98 24.42 -16.56
N TYR A 278 0.68 23.13 -16.66
CA TYR A 278 1.63 22.04 -16.68
C TYR A 278 1.41 21.17 -17.92
N LYS A 279 2.49 20.82 -18.61
CA LYS A 279 2.49 19.86 -19.71
C LYS A 279 3.69 18.95 -19.62
N GLU A 280 3.50 17.69 -19.94
CA GLU A 280 4.55 16.68 -20.02
C GLU A 280 4.41 15.92 -21.34
N TRP A 281 5.54 15.49 -21.87
CA TRP A 281 5.63 14.77 -23.13
C TRP A 281 6.40 13.46 -22.94
N PHE A 282 5.99 12.45 -23.69
CA PHE A 282 6.78 11.25 -23.93
C PHE A 282 8.05 11.58 -24.72
N GLU A 283 9.06 10.69 -24.67
CA GLU A 283 10.28 10.84 -25.48
C GLU A 283 10.01 10.86 -27.00
N SER A 284 8.85 10.38 -27.44
CA SER A 284 8.38 10.46 -28.82
C SER A 284 7.91 11.85 -29.26
N GLY A 285 7.79 12.80 -28.34
CA GLY A 285 7.25 14.15 -28.57
C GLY A 285 5.73 14.25 -28.47
N LYS A 286 5.00 13.16 -28.16
CA LYS A 286 3.56 13.20 -27.87
C LYS A 286 3.31 13.67 -26.44
N ILE A 287 2.22 14.41 -26.20
CA ILE A 287 1.83 14.83 -24.83
C ILE A 287 1.45 13.59 -24.02
N SER A 288 1.98 13.48 -22.81
CA SER A 288 1.66 12.44 -21.82
C SER A 288 0.75 12.97 -20.71
N VAL A 289 0.90 14.23 -20.32
CA VAL A 289 0.12 14.86 -19.23
C VAL A 289 -0.13 16.34 -19.51
N GLU A 290 -1.31 16.82 -19.16
CA GLU A 290 -1.67 18.24 -19.16
C GLU A 290 -2.53 18.53 -17.94
N GLY A 291 -2.31 19.68 -17.31
CA GLY A 291 -3.10 20.11 -16.18
C GLY A 291 -2.73 21.49 -15.67
N TYR A 292 -3.20 21.79 -14.47
CA TYR A 292 -2.99 23.08 -13.83
C TYR A 292 -2.54 22.90 -12.37
N TYR A 293 -1.62 23.75 -11.93
CA TYR A 293 -1.19 23.86 -10.54
C TYR A 293 -1.65 25.17 -9.93
N LEU A 294 -2.07 25.12 -8.66
CA LEU A 294 -2.31 26.29 -7.83
C LEU A 294 -1.52 26.14 -6.53
N ALA A 295 -0.62 27.09 -6.25
CA ALA A 295 0.19 27.14 -5.04
C ALA A 295 0.98 25.85 -4.71
N GLY A 296 1.39 25.09 -5.73
CA GLY A 296 2.14 23.83 -5.60
C GLY A 296 1.28 22.56 -5.59
N GLU A 297 -0.04 22.68 -5.72
CA GLU A 297 -0.96 21.54 -5.72
C GLU A 297 -1.71 21.41 -7.05
N LYS A 298 -2.02 20.17 -7.45
CA LYS A 298 -2.84 19.91 -8.64
C LYS A 298 -4.23 20.52 -8.46
N ASP A 299 -4.71 21.22 -9.47
CA ASP A 299 -5.99 21.91 -9.44
C ASP A 299 -6.64 21.88 -10.85
N ASN A 300 -7.96 22.00 -10.91
CA ASN A 300 -8.77 21.88 -12.14
C ASN A 300 -8.58 20.55 -12.89
N GLU A 301 -8.88 20.53 -14.18
CA GLU A 301 -8.82 19.34 -15.02
C GLU A 301 -7.37 18.91 -15.30
N TRP A 302 -7.14 17.61 -15.21
CA TRP A 302 -5.92 16.92 -15.56
C TRP A 302 -6.24 15.82 -16.57
N ILE A 303 -5.44 15.75 -17.62
CA ILE A 303 -5.58 14.77 -18.69
C ILE A 303 -4.28 13.99 -18.78
N TYR A 304 -4.41 12.66 -18.82
CA TYR A 304 -3.31 11.72 -18.97
C TYR A 304 -3.53 10.93 -20.26
N TRP A 305 -2.49 10.79 -21.05
CA TRP A 305 -2.49 10.03 -22.30
C TRP A 305 -1.53 8.85 -22.21
N LEU A 306 -1.77 7.85 -23.04
CA LEU A 306 -0.86 6.74 -23.31
C LEU A 306 -0.02 7.05 -24.56
N GLU A 307 1.11 6.35 -24.71
CA GLU A 307 2.02 6.51 -25.85
C GLU A 307 1.34 6.29 -27.23
N ASN A 308 0.28 5.46 -27.26
CA ASN A 308 -0.51 5.23 -28.47
C ASN A 308 -1.40 6.43 -28.87
N GLY A 309 -1.52 7.45 -28.01
CA GLY A 309 -2.34 8.64 -28.21
C GLY A 309 -3.73 8.57 -27.59
N ASN A 310 -4.14 7.41 -27.06
CA ASN A 310 -5.40 7.27 -26.34
C ASN A 310 -5.31 8.01 -25.00
N LYS A 311 -6.43 8.58 -24.55
CA LYS A 311 -6.55 9.04 -23.17
C LYS A 311 -6.51 7.81 -22.25
N ASP A 312 -5.85 7.96 -21.11
CA ASP A 312 -5.87 6.99 -20.01
C ASP A 312 -6.94 7.43 -18.99
N ILE A 313 -6.76 8.65 -18.49
CA ILE A 313 -7.58 9.21 -17.41
C ILE A 313 -7.79 10.71 -17.64
N VAL A 314 -9.00 11.19 -17.38
CA VAL A 314 -9.34 12.62 -17.30
C VAL A 314 -10.00 12.84 -15.95
N GLY A 315 -9.58 13.87 -15.21
CA GLY A 315 -10.11 14.07 -13.88
C GLY A 315 -9.86 15.46 -13.33
N ASN A 316 -10.71 15.88 -12.40
CA ASN A 316 -10.59 17.17 -11.74
C ASN A 316 -9.92 17.02 -10.36
N PHE A 317 -9.01 17.93 -10.07
CA PHE A 317 -8.38 18.09 -8.75
C PHE A 317 -8.81 19.43 -8.14
N LYS A 318 -8.85 19.46 -6.81
CA LYS A 318 -8.99 20.67 -6.02
C LYS A 318 -8.07 20.57 -4.83
N SER A 319 -7.09 21.45 -4.72
CA SER A 319 -6.08 21.38 -3.64
C SER A 319 -5.41 20.00 -3.52
N GLY A 320 -4.96 19.46 -4.67
CA GLY A 320 -4.19 18.23 -4.74
C GLY A 320 -4.98 16.91 -4.59
N ILE A 321 -6.26 16.97 -4.23
CA ILE A 321 -7.13 15.80 -4.07
C ILE A 321 -8.18 15.72 -5.18
N ARG A 322 -8.64 14.52 -5.52
CA ARG A 322 -9.63 14.31 -6.60
C ARG A 322 -10.99 14.85 -6.18
N ASP A 323 -11.53 15.76 -6.98
CA ASP A 323 -12.81 16.42 -6.72
C ASP A 323 -13.48 16.80 -8.05
N GLY A 324 -14.71 16.35 -8.27
CA GLY A 324 -15.43 16.51 -9.54
C GLY A 324 -15.42 15.25 -10.41
N LEU A 325 -15.74 15.41 -11.70
CA LEU A 325 -15.88 14.31 -12.65
C LEU A 325 -14.52 13.67 -12.99
N TRP A 326 -14.50 12.34 -13.02
CA TRP A 326 -13.38 11.52 -13.45
C TRP A 326 -13.84 10.49 -14.46
N SER A 327 -13.12 10.39 -15.58
CA SER A 327 -13.36 9.45 -16.68
C SER A 327 -12.12 8.61 -16.92
N PHE A 328 -12.31 7.30 -17.06
CA PHE A 328 -11.28 6.28 -17.27
C PHE A 328 -11.54 5.59 -18.60
N TYR A 329 -10.47 5.33 -19.34
CA TYR A 329 -10.54 4.90 -20.74
C TYR A 329 -9.78 3.59 -20.94
N ASN A 330 -10.26 2.76 -21.86
CA ASN A 330 -9.62 1.51 -22.21
C ASN A 330 -8.32 1.78 -22.97
N HIS A 331 -7.23 1.20 -22.50
CA HIS A 331 -5.90 1.43 -23.07
C HIS A 331 -5.78 1.06 -24.56
N THR A 332 -6.56 0.10 -25.05
CA THR A 332 -6.51 -0.38 -26.44
C THR A 332 -7.48 0.38 -27.35
N SER A 333 -8.77 0.44 -27.00
CA SER A 333 -9.78 1.07 -27.88
C SER A 333 -9.85 2.59 -27.74
N GLY A 334 -9.42 3.16 -26.61
CA GLY A 334 -9.58 4.58 -26.29
C GLY A 334 -11.00 4.98 -25.89
N GLU A 335 -11.92 4.02 -25.78
CA GLU A 335 -13.30 4.22 -25.36
C GLU A 335 -13.41 4.29 -23.83
N LYS A 336 -14.45 4.95 -23.30
CA LYS A 336 -14.67 5.06 -21.84
C LYS A 336 -15.01 3.69 -21.23
N GLU A 337 -14.31 3.30 -20.16
CA GLU A 337 -14.65 2.11 -19.37
C GLU A 337 -15.58 2.44 -18.22
N TYR A 338 -15.31 3.54 -17.52
CA TYR A 338 -16.19 4.03 -16.46
C TYR A 338 -15.89 5.49 -16.11
N GLU A 339 -16.90 6.15 -15.55
CA GLU A 339 -16.78 7.52 -15.06
C GLU A 339 -17.69 7.76 -13.87
N GLY A 340 -17.37 8.79 -13.10
CA GLY A 340 -18.20 9.26 -12.02
C GLY A 340 -17.53 10.37 -11.24
N THR A 341 -18.22 10.88 -10.23
CA THR A 341 -17.73 12.00 -9.44
C THR A 341 -16.93 11.51 -8.24
N TYR A 342 -15.80 12.17 -7.98
CA TYR A 342 -15.09 12.13 -6.71
C TYR A 342 -15.44 13.36 -5.88
N LYS A 343 -15.48 13.19 -4.57
CA LYS A 343 -15.50 14.28 -3.59
C LYS A 343 -14.50 13.92 -2.51
N GLU A 344 -13.51 14.78 -2.29
CA GLU A 344 -12.43 14.54 -1.33
C GLU A 344 -11.80 13.13 -1.46
N ASP A 345 -11.39 12.77 -2.68
CA ASP A 345 -10.79 11.47 -3.03
C ASP A 345 -11.68 10.23 -2.88
N LYS A 346 -12.97 10.39 -2.58
CA LYS A 346 -13.93 9.30 -2.47
C LYS A 346 -14.95 9.34 -3.61
N LYS A 347 -15.27 8.19 -4.19
CA LYS A 347 -16.37 8.04 -5.15
C LYS A 347 -17.65 8.55 -4.49
N ASN A 348 -18.31 9.52 -5.13
CA ASN A 348 -19.49 10.16 -4.59
C ASN A 348 -20.45 10.55 -5.73
N GLY A 349 -21.74 10.29 -5.56
CA GLY A 349 -22.74 10.49 -6.60
C GLY A 349 -22.73 9.37 -7.64
N GLU A 350 -23.19 9.67 -8.83
CA GLU A 350 -23.47 8.68 -9.86
C GLU A 350 -22.20 8.20 -10.58
N TRP A 351 -22.13 6.90 -10.81
CA TRP A 351 -21.05 6.24 -11.56
C TRP A 351 -21.64 5.40 -12.67
N THR A 352 -21.08 5.52 -13.87
CA THR A 352 -21.48 4.75 -15.06
C THR A 352 -20.30 3.90 -15.52
N TYR A 353 -20.59 2.65 -15.91
CA TYR A 353 -19.63 1.69 -16.42
C TYR A 353 -20.13 1.19 -17.77
N TRP A 354 -19.24 1.02 -18.74
CA TRP A 354 -19.56 0.59 -20.09
C TRP A 354 -18.90 -0.74 -20.44
N TYR A 355 -19.52 -1.47 -21.34
CA TYR A 355 -18.92 -2.58 -22.06
C TYR A 355 -17.96 -2.05 -23.15
N PRO A 356 -17.07 -2.90 -23.70
CA PRO A 356 -16.20 -2.53 -24.82
C PRO A 356 -16.94 -2.06 -26.09
N ASN A 357 -18.23 -2.37 -26.24
CA ASN A 357 -19.08 -1.93 -27.34
C ASN A 357 -19.78 -0.57 -27.07
N ASN A 358 -19.38 0.14 -26.02
CA ASN A 358 -19.92 1.43 -25.55
C ASN A 358 -21.36 1.40 -25.01
N ASN A 359 -21.96 0.22 -24.85
CA ASN A 359 -23.23 0.11 -24.15
C ASN A 359 -23.00 0.17 -22.64
N VAL A 360 -23.91 0.79 -21.90
CA VAL A 360 -23.84 0.85 -20.44
C VAL A 360 -23.95 -0.57 -19.89
N TRP A 361 -23.02 -0.95 -19.04
CA TRP A 361 -23.06 -2.21 -18.28
C TRP A 361 -23.82 -2.03 -16.98
N LYS A 362 -23.44 -1.02 -16.19
CA LYS A 362 -24.08 -0.73 -14.91
C LYS A 362 -23.92 0.72 -14.53
N LYS A 363 -24.85 1.20 -13.74
CA LYS A 363 -24.90 2.58 -13.28
C LYS A 363 -25.50 2.63 -11.89
N GLY A 364 -24.97 3.49 -11.04
CA GLY A 364 -25.56 3.71 -9.72
C GLY A 364 -24.75 4.66 -8.86
N ASN A 365 -25.28 4.94 -7.68
CA ASN A 365 -24.72 5.97 -6.80
C ASN A 365 -23.74 5.38 -5.77
N TYR A 366 -22.74 6.19 -5.42
CA TYR A 366 -21.83 5.97 -4.31
C TYR A 366 -21.96 7.11 -3.30
N THR A 367 -21.90 6.78 -2.01
CA THR A 367 -21.67 7.72 -0.92
C THR A 367 -20.37 7.33 -0.25
N ASN A 368 -19.34 8.18 -0.36
CA ASN A 368 -18.02 7.95 0.26
C ASN A 368 -17.41 6.57 -0.04
N ASN A 369 -17.30 6.18 -1.32
CA ASN A 369 -16.84 4.86 -1.80
C ASN A 369 -17.78 3.68 -1.54
N VAL A 370 -18.92 3.87 -0.89
CA VAL A 370 -19.88 2.81 -0.59
C VAL A 370 -21.08 2.91 -1.53
N LYS A 371 -21.52 1.81 -2.16
CA LYS A 371 -22.73 1.81 -2.99
C LYS A 371 -23.93 2.24 -2.14
N ASP A 372 -24.69 3.20 -2.63
CA ASP A 372 -25.79 3.78 -1.88
C ASP A 372 -26.77 4.40 -2.88
N GLY A 373 -28.06 4.14 -2.73
CA GLY A 373 -29.07 4.54 -3.71
C GLY A 373 -29.29 3.51 -4.81
N GLU A 374 -29.99 3.95 -5.86
CA GLU A 374 -30.40 3.09 -6.97
C GLU A 374 -29.21 2.61 -7.82
N TRP A 375 -29.31 1.36 -8.25
CA TRP A 375 -28.39 0.70 -9.17
C TRP A 375 -29.16 -0.04 -10.25
N SER A 376 -28.66 0.06 -11.47
CA SER A 376 -29.22 -0.59 -12.65
C SER A 376 -28.10 -1.28 -13.42
N TYR A 377 -28.43 -2.43 -14.01
CA TYR A 377 -27.52 -3.29 -14.75
C TYR A 377 -28.17 -3.66 -16.08
N TRP A 378 -27.39 -3.57 -17.15
CA TRP A 378 -27.83 -3.88 -18.50
C TRP A 378 -26.93 -4.95 -19.13
N SER A 379 -27.51 -5.74 -20.02
CA SER A 379 -26.77 -6.66 -20.89
C SER A 379 -26.03 -5.91 -21.99
N GLU A 380 -25.13 -6.59 -22.70
CA GLU A 380 -24.43 -6.03 -23.85
C GLU A 380 -25.38 -5.56 -24.96
N ASN A 381 -26.61 -6.09 -25.00
CA ASN A 381 -27.66 -5.73 -25.97
C ASN A 381 -28.59 -4.61 -25.46
N LYS A 382 -28.21 -3.88 -24.40
CA LYS A 382 -28.94 -2.75 -23.80
C LYS A 382 -30.24 -3.13 -23.09
N VAL A 383 -30.48 -4.41 -22.83
CA VAL A 383 -31.64 -4.86 -22.05
C VAL A 383 -31.34 -4.66 -20.57
N LEU A 384 -32.23 -4.00 -19.83
CA LEU A 384 -32.12 -3.88 -18.38
C LEU A 384 -32.32 -5.29 -17.79
N VAL A 385 -31.32 -5.83 -17.10
CA VAL A 385 -31.35 -7.19 -16.54
C VAL A 385 -31.52 -7.21 -15.03
N MET A 386 -31.20 -6.11 -14.35
CA MET A 386 -31.37 -6.00 -12.90
C MET A 386 -31.45 -4.55 -12.45
N HIS A 387 -32.32 -4.27 -11.47
CA HIS A 387 -32.50 -2.96 -10.87
C HIS A 387 -32.90 -3.08 -9.40
N GLY A 388 -32.36 -2.20 -8.56
CA GLY A 388 -32.74 -2.11 -7.16
C GLY A 388 -31.89 -1.10 -6.41
N ASN A 389 -32.04 -1.05 -5.09
CA ASN A 389 -31.40 -0.06 -4.24
C ASN A 389 -30.33 -0.70 -3.34
N PHE A 390 -29.23 0.03 -3.11
CA PHE A 390 -28.24 -0.28 -2.09
C PHE A 390 -28.35 0.70 -0.92
N LYS A 391 -28.04 0.22 0.27
CA LYS A 391 -27.86 1.02 1.48
C LYS A 391 -26.64 0.51 2.23
N ASN A 392 -25.68 1.40 2.50
CA ASN A 392 -24.40 1.04 3.14
C ASN A 392 -23.69 -0.15 2.45
N GLY A 393 -23.76 -0.20 1.12
CA GLY A 393 -23.07 -1.21 0.32
C GLY A 393 -23.78 -2.57 0.24
N LYS A 394 -24.98 -2.70 0.82
CA LYS A 394 -25.80 -3.92 0.76
C LYS A 394 -27.14 -3.67 0.08
N GLU A 395 -27.68 -4.67 -0.58
CA GLU A 395 -28.99 -4.64 -1.22
C GLU A 395 -30.08 -4.33 -0.19
N GLU A 396 -30.98 -3.40 -0.52
CA GLU A 396 -32.01 -2.91 0.37
C GLU A 396 -33.28 -2.55 -0.43
N GLY A 397 -34.43 -3.03 0.02
CA GLY A 397 -35.73 -2.76 -0.62
C GLY A 397 -36.01 -3.70 -1.79
N GLN A 398 -36.91 -3.28 -2.68
CA GLN A 398 -37.34 -4.08 -3.83
C GLN A 398 -36.22 -4.18 -4.88
N TRP A 399 -36.06 -5.37 -5.43
CA TRP A 399 -35.15 -5.71 -6.51
C TRP A 399 -35.93 -6.43 -7.60
N GLU A 400 -35.64 -6.07 -8.85
CA GLU A 400 -36.25 -6.64 -10.04
C GLU A 400 -35.16 -7.13 -10.99
N SER A 401 -35.42 -8.25 -11.66
CA SER A 401 -34.56 -8.77 -12.72
C SER A 401 -35.36 -9.18 -13.95
N TRP A 402 -34.67 -9.21 -15.09
CA TRP A 402 -35.23 -9.56 -16.40
C TRP A 402 -34.28 -10.52 -17.13
N PHE A 403 -34.85 -11.36 -17.98
CA PHE A 403 -34.11 -12.19 -18.94
C PHE A 403 -33.47 -11.32 -20.03
N ASP A 404 -32.53 -11.90 -20.79
CA ASP A 404 -31.90 -11.20 -21.93
C ASP A 404 -32.89 -10.85 -23.05
N SER A 405 -34.05 -11.52 -23.11
CA SER A 405 -35.17 -11.14 -23.99
C SER A 405 -35.93 -9.89 -23.54
N GLY A 406 -35.71 -9.44 -22.31
CA GLY A 406 -36.46 -8.37 -21.64
C GLY A 406 -37.72 -8.84 -20.93
N ALA A 407 -38.04 -10.14 -20.96
CA ALA A 407 -39.11 -10.72 -20.14
C ALA A 407 -38.76 -10.59 -18.65
N LYS A 408 -39.75 -10.29 -17.80
CA LYS A 408 -39.55 -10.21 -16.34
C LYS A 408 -39.13 -11.59 -15.82
N LYS A 409 -38.10 -11.63 -14.98
CA LYS A 409 -37.54 -12.87 -14.44
C LYS A 409 -37.91 -13.05 -12.98
N ASP A 410 -37.62 -12.09 -12.12
CA ASP A 410 -38.02 -12.14 -10.71
C ASP A 410 -38.15 -10.74 -10.10
N VAL A 411 -38.89 -10.70 -8.99
CA VAL A 411 -38.98 -9.54 -8.09
C VAL A 411 -38.99 -10.03 -6.65
N GLY A 412 -38.33 -9.30 -5.78
CA GLY A 412 -38.41 -9.54 -4.35
C GLY A 412 -37.76 -8.44 -3.54
N PHE A 413 -37.68 -8.63 -2.23
CA PHE A 413 -37.09 -7.64 -1.35
C PHE A 413 -35.78 -8.14 -0.72
N PHE A 414 -34.84 -7.22 -0.53
CA PHE A 414 -33.66 -7.42 0.28
C PHE A 414 -33.72 -6.55 1.54
N THR A 415 -33.17 -7.05 2.63
CA THR A 415 -32.90 -6.28 3.84
C THR A 415 -31.46 -6.53 4.25
N ALA A 416 -30.63 -5.49 4.24
CA ALA A 416 -29.21 -5.59 4.54
C ALA A 416 -28.47 -6.73 3.80
N GLY A 417 -28.77 -6.90 2.51
CA GLY A 417 -28.13 -7.89 1.61
C GLY A 417 -28.70 -9.30 1.69
N LEU A 418 -29.75 -9.54 2.47
CA LEU A 418 -30.42 -10.84 2.59
C LEU A 418 -31.81 -10.77 1.96
N MET A 419 -32.18 -11.80 1.18
CA MET A 419 -33.54 -11.93 0.64
C MET A 419 -34.54 -11.95 1.81
N ASN A 420 -35.58 -11.13 1.75
CA ASN A 420 -36.53 -10.96 2.83
C ASN A 420 -37.91 -10.62 2.25
N GLY A 421 -38.99 -11.04 2.90
CA GLY A 421 -40.35 -10.82 2.41
C GLY A 421 -40.70 -11.62 1.16
N ALA A 422 -41.71 -11.16 0.42
CA ALA A 422 -42.24 -11.85 -0.75
C ALA A 422 -41.26 -11.84 -1.94
N TRP A 423 -41.21 -12.98 -2.63
CA TRP A 423 -40.43 -13.21 -3.84
C TRP A 423 -41.28 -13.93 -4.86
N GLU A 424 -41.23 -13.46 -6.11
CA GLU A 424 -41.97 -14.01 -7.25
C GLU A 424 -41.02 -14.12 -8.44
N GLY A 425 -41.14 -15.22 -9.19
CA GLY A 425 -40.39 -15.47 -10.41
C GLY A 425 -41.27 -15.95 -11.56
N TRP A 426 -40.83 -15.71 -12.78
CA TRP A 426 -41.53 -16.07 -14.01
C TRP A 426 -40.59 -16.79 -14.96
N PHE A 427 -41.14 -17.72 -15.75
CA PHE A 427 -40.50 -18.23 -16.95
C PHE A 427 -40.44 -17.15 -18.03
N GLU A 428 -39.57 -17.34 -19.01
CA GLU A 428 -39.39 -16.38 -20.11
C GLU A 428 -40.66 -16.20 -20.97
N ASN A 429 -41.56 -17.18 -20.98
CA ASN A 429 -42.87 -17.08 -21.63
C ASN A 429 -43.89 -16.21 -20.86
N GLY A 430 -43.52 -15.69 -19.69
CA GLY A 430 -44.36 -14.86 -18.82
C GLY A 430 -45.23 -15.63 -17.83
N GLN A 431 -45.24 -16.97 -17.90
CA GLN A 431 -45.91 -17.81 -16.91
C GLN A 431 -45.15 -17.75 -15.58
N GLN A 432 -45.88 -17.73 -14.48
CA GLN A 432 -45.26 -17.77 -13.15
C GLN A 432 -44.47 -19.07 -12.97
N ASP A 433 -43.26 -18.98 -12.43
CA ASP A 433 -42.35 -20.09 -12.12
C ASP A 433 -42.44 -20.43 -10.62
N TYR A 434 -42.32 -19.42 -9.77
CA TYR A 434 -42.44 -19.59 -8.32
C TYR A 434 -42.98 -18.35 -7.60
N LYS A 435 -43.48 -18.56 -6.38
CA LYS A 435 -43.63 -17.50 -5.38
C LYS A 435 -43.49 -18.06 -3.97
N GLY A 436 -43.01 -17.24 -3.06
CA GLY A 436 -42.94 -17.57 -1.65
C GLY A 436 -42.34 -16.41 -0.86
N GLU A 437 -42.02 -16.66 0.41
CA GLU A 437 -41.38 -15.67 1.25
C GLU A 437 -40.00 -16.12 1.71
N TYR A 438 -39.09 -15.16 1.83
CA TYR A 438 -37.83 -15.32 2.54
C TYR A 438 -37.86 -14.56 3.86
N LYS A 439 -37.14 -15.08 4.85
CA LYS A 439 -36.80 -14.37 6.09
C LYS A 439 -35.30 -14.52 6.29
N ASN A 440 -34.56 -13.42 6.29
CA ASN A 440 -33.10 -13.40 6.46
C ASN A 440 -32.34 -14.34 5.49
N GLY A 441 -32.81 -14.47 4.24
CA GLY A 441 -32.22 -15.34 3.23
C GLY A 441 -32.66 -16.81 3.29
N LEU A 442 -33.59 -17.16 4.19
CA LEU A 442 -34.11 -18.51 4.38
C LEU A 442 -35.58 -18.57 3.91
N LYS A 443 -35.96 -19.61 3.16
CA LYS A 443 -37.36 -19.86 2.78
C LYS A 443 -38.23 -19.93 4.04
N ASN A 444 -39.36 -19.23 4.00
CA ASN A 444 -40.35 -19.16 5.06
C ASN A 444 -41.75 -19.11 4.45
N GLY A 445 -42.75 -19.67 5.14
CA GLY A 445 -44.12 -19.75 4.65
C GLY A 445 -44.28 -20.72 3.47
N THR A 446 -45.38 -20.55 2.75
CA THR A 446 -45.75 -21.40 1.61
C THR A 446 -44.98 -20.98 0.36
N TRP A 447 -44.33 -21.96 -0.26
CA TRP A 447 -43.67 -21.85 -1.56
C TRP A 447 -44.49 -22.60 -2.59
N GLU A 448 -44.89 -21.90 -3.64
CA GLU A 448 -45.62 -22.46 -4.78
C GLU A 448 -44.74 -22.40 -6.02
N HIS A 449 -44.77 -23.45 -6.82
CA HIS A 449 -44.05 -23.61 -8.07
C HIS A 449 -45.00 -24.08 -9.17
N TRP A 450 -44.72 -23.71 -10.41
CA TRP A 450 -45.53 -24.06 -11.58
C TRP A 450 -44.64 -24.58 -12.71
N TYR A 451 -45.22 -25.40 -13.57
CA TYR A 451 -44.62 -25.74 -14.86
C TYR A 451 -44.77 -24.58 -15.86
N GLU A 452 -43.97 -24.58 -16.93
CA GLU A 452 -44.03 -23.57 -18.01
C GLU A 452 -45.42 -23.47 -18.67
N ASN A 453 -46.22 -24.53 -18.62
CA ASN A 453 -47.59 -24.58 -19.16
C ASN A 453 -48.64 -23.95 -18.21
N GLY A 454 -48.23 -23.51 -17.02
CA GLY A 454 -49.04 -22.85 -16.01
C GLY A 454 -49.78 -23.79 -15.05
N GLN A 455 -49.62 -25.11 -15.17
CA GLN A 455 -50.07 -26.05 -14.15
C GLN A 455 -49.18 -25.95 -12.91
N GLN A 456 -49.78 -25.98 -11.72
CA GLN A 456 -49.04 -25.99 -10.47
C GLN A 456 -48.20 -27.26 -10.39
N GLU A 457 -46.92 -27.15 -10.03
CA GLU A 457 -45.99 -28.27 -9.93
C GLU A 457 -45.88 -28.74 -8.48
N LEU A 458 -45.70 -27.79 -7.56
CA LEU A 458 -45.32 -28.07 -6.19
C LEU A 458 -45.81 -26.95 -5.26
N MET A 459 -46.26 -27.33 -4.08
CA MET A 459 -46.54 -26.45 -2.96
C MET A 459 -45.94 -27.04 -1.70
N GLU A 460 -45.08 -26.28 -1.03
CA GLU A 460 -44.36 -26.69 0.17
C GLU A 460 -44.46 -25.63 1.25
N THR A 461 -44.50 -26.04 2.52
CA THR A 461 -44.50 -25.10 3.65
C THR A 461 -43.16 -25.17 4.38
N TYR A 462 -42.51 -24.01 4.52
CA TYR A 462 -41.26 -23.87 5.25
C TYR A 462 -41.45 -23.00 6.50
N PHE A 463 -40.77 -23.36 7.59
CA PHE A 463 -40.62 -22.49 8.75
C PHE A 463 -39.14 -22.28 9.06
N VAL A 464 -38.78 -21.03 9.39
CA VAL A 464 -37.45 -20.73 9.90
C VAL A 464 -37.35 -21.12 11.37
N LYS A 465 -36.47 -22.08 11.67
CA LYS A 465 -36.21 -22.59 13.03
C LYS A 465 -34.75 -22.40 13.39
N GLU A 466 -34.49 -22.33 14.70
CA GLU A 466 -33.13 -22.34 15.24
C GLU A 466 -32.61 -23.76 15.35
N GLU A 467 -31.39 -23.98 14.87
CA GLU A 467 -30.65 -25.23 14.99
C GLU A 467 -29.34 -24.99 15.75
N GLU A 468 -29.08 -25.84 16.74
CA GLU A 468 -27.83 -25.89 17.46
C GLU A 468 -26.80 -26.74 16.70
N VAL A 469 -25.73 -26.12 16.21
CA VAL A 469 -24.64 -26.78 15.52
C VAL A 469 -23.39 -26.82 16.39
N LYS A 470 -22.87 -28.02 16.61
CA LYS A 470 -21.56 -28.23 17.24
C LYS A 470 -20.44 -27.69 16.35
N SER A 471 -19.75 -26.67 16.83
CA SER A 471 -18.57 -26.09 16.22
C SER A 471 -17.31 -26.45 17.01
N TYR A 472 -16.16 -26.42 16.35
CA TYR A 472 -14.90 -26.86 16.93
C TYR A 472 -13.80 -25.84 16.67
N LEU A 473 -13.04 -25.46 17.70
CA LEU A 473 -11.77 -24.77 17.52
C LEU A 473 -10.72 -25.80 17.11
N ARG A 474 -10.07 -25.59 15.95
CA ARG A 474 -9.08 -26.51 15.37
C ARG A 474 -7.77 -25.80 15.04
N GLU A 475 -6.67 -26.54 15.16
CA GLU A 475 -5.37 -26.22 14.58
C GLU A 475 -4.85 -27.48 13.88
N GLY A 476 -4.80 -27.47 12.55
CA GLY A 476 -4.65 -28.68 11.75
C GLY A 476 -5.78 -29.69 12.01
N ASP A 477 -5.44 -30.95 12.24
CA ASP A 477 -6.40 -32.03 12.50
C ASP A 477 -6.86 -32.13 13.97
N LYS A 478 -6.25 -31.36 14.88
CA LYS A 478 -6.55 -31.43 16.33
C LYS A 478 -7.71 -30.50 16.69
N LYS A 479 -8.70 -31.02 17.42
CA LYS A 479 -9.84 -30.28 18.00
C LYS A 479 -9.52 -29.92 19.45
N TYR A 480 -9.59 -28.64 19.82
CA TYR A 480 -9.20 -28.13 21.15
C TYR A 480 -10.38 -27.70 22.01
N ALA A 481 -11.50 -27.31 21.39
CA ALA A 481 -12.73 -26.96 22.09
C ALA A 481 -13.94 -27.29 21.22
N GLU A 482 -15.01 -27.74 21.87
CA GLU A 482 -16.34 -27.89 21.28
C GLU A 482 -17.24 -26.82 21.88
N PHE A 483 -18.03 -26.17 21.03
CA PHE A 483 -19.01 -25.19 21.47
C PHE A 483 -20.22 -25.21 20.53
N THR A 484 -21.38 -24.87 21.06
CA THR A 484 -22.61 -24.81 20.27
C THR A 484 -22.77 -23.42 19.66
N LYS A 485 -23.05 -23.36 18.36
CA LYS A 485 -23.54 -22.15 17.69
C LYS A 485 -24.99 -22.38 17.30
N THR A 486 -25.84 -21.40 17.57
CA THR A 486 -27.18 -21.36 17.02
C THR A 486 -27.13 -20.76 15.61
N ARG A 487 -27.84 -21.37 14.66
CA ARG A 487 -28.09 -20.80 13.33
C ARG A 487 -29.57 -20.94 13.00
N GLU A 488 -30.10 -20.05 12.17
CA GLU A 488 -31.42 -20.22 11.58
C GLU A 488 -31.31 -21.13 10.34
N ILE A 489 -32.28 -22.02 10.15
CA ILE A 489 -32.43 -22.88 8.96
C ILE A 489 -33.87 -22.87 8.47
N SER A 490 -34.08 -23.07 7.16
CA SER A 490 -35.39 -23.41 6.61
C SER A 490 -35.68 -24.89 6.86
N VAL A 491 -36.85 -25.17 7.40
CA VAL A 491 -37.32 -26.51 7.71
C VAL A 491 -38.65 -26.74 6.98
N LEU A 492 -38.76 -27.81 6.21
CA LEU A 492 -40.05 -28.30 5.70
C LEU A 492 -40.91 -28.73 6.87
N ASP A 493 -41.98 -28.00 7.12
CA ASP A 493 -42.90 -28.22 8.23
C ASP A 493 -44.26 -27.66 7.83
N GLY A 494 -45.25 -28.56 7.76
CA GLY A 494 -46.59 -28.29 7.24
C GLY A 494 -46.90 -29.02 5.93
N PRO A 495 -48.01 -28.66 5.27
CA PRO A 495 -48.51 -29.36 4.10
C PRO A 495 -47.55 -29.30 2.89
N GLN A 496 -47.49 -30.41 2.14
CA GLN A 496 -46.82 -30.54 0.85
C GLN A 496 -47.78 -31.16 -0.17
N PHE A 497 -47.82 -30.59 -1.37
CA PHE A 497 -48.60 -31.08 -2.50
C PHE A 497 -47.76 -30.98 -3.77
N SER A 498 -47.79 -32.00 -4.61
CA SER A 498 -47.19 -31.93 -5.94
C SER A 498 -48.13 -32.49 -6.99
N TRP A 499 -47.97 -32.02 -8.22
CA TRP A 499 -48.79 -32.42 -9.36
C TRP A 499 -47.92 -32.77 -10.56
N TYR A 500 -48.45 -33.64 -11.42
CA TYR A 500 -47.87 -33.88 -12.74
C TYR A 500 -48.18 -32.70 -13.67
N GLU A 501 -47.40 -32.55 -14.74
CA GLU A 501 -47.57 -31.51 -15.76
C GLU A 501 -48.97 -31.51 -16.41
N ASN A 502 -49.70 -32.63 -16.33
CA ASN A 502 -51.09 -32.76 -16.78
C ASN A 502 -52.14 -32.27 -15.76
N GLY A 503 -51.71 -31.69 -14.63
CA GLY A 503 -52.55 -31.14 -13.56
C GLY A 503 -53.09 -32.16 -12.56
N LYS A 504 -52.82 -33.46 -12.73
CA LYS A 504 -53.26 -34.50 -11.77
C LYS A 504 -52.33 -34.54 -10.57
N PRO A 505 -52.86 -34.83 -9.35
CA PRO A 505 -52.02 -34.93 -8.16
C PRO A 505 -50.96 -36.02 -8.36
N LYS A 506 -49.79 -35.78 -7.80
CA LYS A 506 -48.63 -36.69 -7.81
C LYS A 506 -48.36 -37.22 -6.41
N ASP A 507 -48.31 -36.33 -5.43
CA ASP A 507 -48.31 -36.67 -4.02
C ASP A 507 -48.86 -35.55 -3.15
N GLU A 508 -49.39 -35.92 -1.99
CA GLU A 508 -49.89 -35.00 -0.97
C GLU A 508 -49.63 -35.58 0.43
N GLY A 509 -49.26 -34.71 1.36
CA GLY A 509 -48.98 -35.06 2.75
C GLY A 509 -48.51 -33.85 3.55
N ALA A 510 -47.82 -34.11 4.66
CA ALA A 510 -47.20 -33.07 5.46
C ALA A 510 -45.81 -33.49 5.92
N TYR A 511 -44.95 -32.51 6.12
CA TYR A 511 -43.69 -32.68 6.83
C TYR A 511 -43.82 -32.14 8.25
N LEU A 512 -43.07 -32.74 9.17
CA LEU A 512 -42.74 -32.19 10.47
C LEU A 512 -41.23 -32.28 10.61
N ASP A 513 -40.56 -31.15 10.78
CA ASP A 513 -39.11 -31.08 10.95
C ASP A 513 -38.28 -31.79 9.84
N ASN A 514 -38.62 -31.51 8.56
CA ASN A 514 -38.06 -32.14 7.36
C ASN A 514 -38.36 -33.64 7.19
N VAL A 515 -39.24 -34.20 8.01
CA VAL A 515 -39.58 -35.62 7.99
C VAL A 515 -41.04 -35.81 7.61
N GLN A 516 -41.35 -36.77 6.72
CA GLN A 516 -42.75 -37.07 6.37
C GLN A 516 -43.53 -37.46 7.62
N ASP A 517 -44.64 -36.78 7.85
CA ASP A 517 -45.50 -36.99 9.02
C ASP A 517 -46.97 -37.05 8.61
N GLY A 518 -47.73 -37.88 9.32
CA GLY A 518 -49.14 -38.07 9.08
C GLY A 518 -49.45 -38.82 7.78
N LYS A 519 -50.62 -38.57 7.20
CA LYS A 519 -51.13 -39.31 6.04
C LYS A 519 -50.52 -38.79 4.75
N TRP A 520 -49.95 -39.70 3.97
CA TRP A 520 -49.41 -39.46 2.64
C TRP A 520 -50.15 -40.27 1.58
N THR A 521 -50.48 -39.61 0.47
CA THR A 521 -51.07 -40.26 -0.71
C THR A 521 -50.22 -39.95 -1.92
N TYR A 522 -49.91 -40.98 -2.71
CA TYR A 522 -49.16 -40.89 -3.96
C TYR A 522 -50.05 -41.38 -5.10
N TYR A 523 -49.87 -40.82 -6.28
CA TYR A 523 -50.75 -41.03 -7.42
C TYR A 523 -49.94 -41.35 -8.68
N TYR A 524 -50.51 -42.15 -9.57
CA TYR A 524 -50.01 -42.31 -10.94
C TYR A 524 -50.36 -41.08 -11.77
N ASP A 525 -49.64 -40.87 -12.88
CA ASP A 525 -49.90 -39.81 -13.87
C ASP A 525 -51.33 -39.84 -14.46
N ASN A 526 -51.99 -41.00 -14.40
CA ASN A 526 -53.38 -41.16 -14.81
C ASN A 526 -54.40 -40.72 -13.74
N GLY A 527 -53.97 -40.37 -12.53
CA GLY A 527 -54.79 -39.87 -11.43
C GLY A 527 -55.27 -40.96 -10.45
N ASN A 528 -55.02 -42.24 -10.73
CA ASN A 528 -55.31 -43.30 -9.78
C ASN A 528 -54.30 -43.29 -8.64
N LYS A 529 -54.74 -43.62 -7.42
CA LYS A 529 -53.84 -43.79 -6.28
C LYS A 529 -52.79 -44.86 -6.59
N MET A 530 -51.57 -44.64 -6.15
CA MET A 530 -50.44 -45.56 -6.19
C MET A 530 -50.20 -46.11 -4.77
N TYR A 531 -50.10 -45.21 -3.79
CA TYR A 531 -49.90 -45.54 -2.37
C TYR A 531 -50.72 -44.62 -1.48
N GLU A 532 -51.17 -45.14 -0.34
CA GLU A 532 -51.73 -44.37 0.77
C GLU A 532 -51.19 -44.97 2.07
N GLN A 533 -50.51 -44.15 2.87
CA GLN A 533 -49.80 -44.60 4.07
C GLN A 533 -49.73 -43.51 5.13
N THR A 534 -49.56 -43.88 6.38
CA THR A 534 -49.27 -42.94 7.47
C THR A 534 -47.81 -43.06 7.87
N PHE A 535 -47.15 -41.92 8.05
CA PHE A 535 -45.82 -41.83 8.61
C PHE A 535 -45.87 -41.25 10.02
N VAL A 536 -45.01 -41.76 10.88
CA VAL A 536 -44.70 -41.22 12.21
C VAL A 536 -43.18 -41.23 12.33
N ASP A 537 -42.57 -40.08 12.61
CA ASP A 537 -41.11 -39.90 12.62
C ASP A 537 -40.42 -40.40 11.32
N GLY A 538 -41.09 -40.27 10.18
CA GLY A 538 -40.55 -40.65 8.86
C GLY A 538 -40.63 -42.14 8.55
N HIS A 539 -41.22 -42.93 9.44
CA HIS A 539 -41.39 -44.36 9.28
C HIS A 539 -42.86 -44.73 9.06
N GLN A 540 -43.11 -45.73 8.22
CA GLN A 540 -44.47 -46.22 7.96
C GLN A 540 -45.09 -46.78 9.25
N GLU A 541 -46.30 -46.34 9.57
CA GLU A 541 -47.07 -46.78 10.72
C GLU A 541 -48.53 -47.02 10.31
N GLY A 542 -49.13 -48.09 10.82
CA GLY A 542 -50.51 -48.45 10.49
C GLY A 542 -50.69 -49.05 9.09
N LYS A 543 -51.85 -48.79 8.47
CA LYS A 543 -52.25 -49.43 7.21
C LYS A 543 -51.60 -48.71 6.01
N VAL A 544 -50.92 -49.47 5.17
CA VAL A 544 -50.39 -49.05 3.87
C VAL A 544 -51.20 -49.74 2.77
N THR A 545 -51.82 -48.96 1.89
CA THR A 545 -52.58 -49.46 0.75
C THR A 545 -51.85 -49.12 -0.53
N GLN A 546 -51.75 -50.09 -1.44
CA GLN A 546 -51.06 -49.98 -2.73
C GLN A 546 -52.02 -50.42 -3.83
N TRP A 547 -52.00 -49.73 -4.97
CA TRP A 547 -52.84 -50.03 -6.13
C TRP A 547 -52.01 -50.12 -7.39
N TYR A 548 -52.46 -50.94 -8.34
CA TYR A 548 -51.96 -50.90 -9.71
C TYR A 548 -52.43 -49.63 -10.43
N ALA A 549 -51.70 -49.20 -11.46
CA ALA A 549 -52.07 -48.04 -12.28
C ALA A 549 -53.49 -48.10 -12.87
N ILE A 550 -54.08 -49.29 -13.02
CA ILE A 550 -55.47 -49.47 -13.49
C ILE A 550 -56.54 -49.28 -12.39
N GLY A 551 -56.13 -48.95 -11.16
CA GLY A 551 -57.02 -48.67 -10.01
C GLY A 551 -57.38 -49.88 -9.14
N THR A 552 -57.01 -51.10 -9.52
CA THR A 552 -57.21 -52.31 -8.70
C THR A 552 -56.18 -52.39 -7.58
N LEU A 553 -56.58 -52.88 -6.40
CA LEU A 553 -55.65 -53.11 -5.28
C LEU A 553 -54.48 -54.00 -5.72
N GLU A 554 -53.28 -53.64 -5.29
CA GLU A 554 -52.04 -54.42 -5.45
C GLU A 554 -51.63 -55.04 -4.12
N ALA A 555 -51.68 -54.26 -3.03
CA ALA A 555 -51.37 -54.75 -1.70
C ALA A 555 -52.04 -53.93 -0.59
N GLU A 556 -52.32 -54.59 0.53
CA GLU A 556 -52.65 -53.97 1.80
C GLU A 556 -51.69 -54.52 2.85
N LYS A 557 -50.95 -53.64 3.50
CA LYS A 557 -49.91 -53.97 4.48
C LYS A 557 -50.19 -53.24 5.78
N ASN A 558 -49.74 -53.79 6.90
CA ASN A 558 -49.88 -53.16 8.21
C ASN A 558 -48.51 -53.08 8.89
N TYR A 559 -48.26 -51.96 9.54
CA TYR A 559 -47.03 -51.67 10.27
C TYR A 559 -47.38 -51.26 11.69
N LYS A 560 -46.55 -51.69 12.64
CA LYS A 560 -46.66 -51.30 14.04
C LYS A 560 -45.27 -51.15 14.61
N ASN A 561 -45.01 -50.06 15.33
CA ASN A 561 -43.66 -49.73 15.82
C ASN A 561 -42.63 -49.75 14.68
N TYR A 562 -42.99 -49.19 13.52
CA TYR A 562 -42.13 -49.08 12.33
C TYR A 562 -41.72 -50.42 11.68
N GLN A 563 -42.36 -51.52 12.05
CA GLN A 563 -42.05 -52.85 11.54
C GLN A 563 -43.29 -53.51 10.92
N PRO A 564 -43.13 -54.40 9.91
CA PRO A 564 -44.21 -55.24 9.42
C PRO A 564 -44.94 -55.96 10.56
N ASP A 565 -46.25 -55.80 10.67
CA ASP A 565 -47.06 -56.43 11.71
C ASP A 565 -48.44 -56.80 11.18
N GLY A 566 -48.98 -57.93 11.66
CA GLY A 566 -50.30 -58.40 11.27
C GLY A 566 -50.38 -58.95 9.84
N LYS A 567 -51.56 -58.80 9.23
CA LYS A 567 -51.91 -59.39 7.93
C LYS A 567 -51.51 -58.45 6.78
N TRP A 568 -50.70 -58.95 5.86
CA TRP A 568 -50.40 -58.33 4.57
C TRP A 568 -51.07 -59.13 3.46
N VAL A 569 -51.84 -58.48 2.61
CA VAL A 569 -52.56 -59.11 1.49
C VAL A 569 -52.01 -58.55 0.19
N TYR A 570 -51.69 -59.44 -0.75
CA TYR A 570 -51.27 -59.09 -2.09
C TYR A 570 -52.31 -59.59 -3.08
N TYR A 571 -52.67 -58.76 -4.03
CA TYR A 571 -53.70 -59.03 -5.02
C TYR A 571 -53.07 -59.22 -6.40
N GLU A 572 -53.74 -59.94 -7.29
CA GLU A 572 -53.43 -59.94 -8.72
C GLU A 572 -53.96 -58.64 -9.36
N LYS A 573 -53.48 -58.34 -10.57
CA LYS A 573 -53.96 -57.18 -11.36
C LYS A 573 -55.47 -57.26 -11.70
N GLN A 574 -56.08 -58.44 -11.59
CA GLN A 574 -57.53 -58.61 -11.74
C GLN A 574 -58.24 -58.29 -10.41
N ALA A 575 -59.30 -57.48 -10.48
CA ALA A 575 -60.02 -57.01 -9.30
C ALA A 575 -60.45 -58.14 -8.37
N GLY A 576 -60.08 -58.03 -7.08
CA GLY A 576 -60.54 -58.90 -6.00
C GLY A 576 -59.85 -60.27 -5.88
N LYS A 577 -58.94 -60.63 -6.80
CA LYS A 577 -58.24 -61.92 -6.73
C LYS A 577 -56.98 -61.82 -5.87
N VAL A 578 -56.98 -62.50 -4.71
CA VAL A 578 -55.81 -62.56 -3.81
C VAL A 578 -54.73 -63.43 -4.44
N LYS A 579 -53.51 -62.88 -4.56
CA LYS A 579 -52.31 -63.56 -5.03
C LYS A 579 -51.62 -64.33 -3.91
N LYS A 580 -51.51 -63.71 -2.73
CA LYS A 580 -50.98 -64.31 -1.50
C LYS A 580 -51.30 -63.48 -0.27
N THR A 581 -51.31 -64.11 0.90
CA THR A 581 -51.38 -63.44 2.20
C THR A 581 -50.15 -63.77 3.02
N VAL A 582 -49.51 -62.78 3.62
CA VAL A 582 -48.34 -62.96 4.51
C VAL A 582 -48.68 -62.40 5.88
N TYR A 583 -48.40 -63.16 6.93
CA TYR A 583 -48.59 -62.74 8.31
C TYR A 583 -47.24 -62.39 8.92
N PHE A 584 -47.17 -61.24 9.58
CA PHE A 584 -46.00 -60.76 10.30
C PHE A 584 -46.32 -60.57 11.79
N LYS A 585 -45.30 -60.71 12.63
CA LYS A 585 -45.33 -60.30 14.03
C LYS A 585 -43.96 -59.73 14.38
N GLU A 586 -43.92 -58.49 14.86
CA GLU A 586 -42.67 -57.82 15.26
C GLU A 586 -41.60 -57.87 14.15
N GLY A 587 -42.00 -57.56 12.92
CA GLY A 587 -41.12 -57.54 11.74
C GLY A 587 -40.77 -58.91 11.16
N VAL A 588 -41.11 -60.02 11.83
CA VAL A 588 -40.79 -61.37 11.37
C VAL A 588 -41.98 -62.01 10.65
N LYS A 589 -41.75 -62.57 9.47
CA LYS A 589 -42.75 -63.36 8.74
C LYS A 589 -43.05 -64.66 9.50
N VAL A 590 -44.30 -64.84 9.91
CA VAL A 590 -44.75 -66.02 10.67
C VAL A 590 -45.48 -67.05 9.80
N LYS A 591 -46.17 -66.62 8.73
CA LYS A 591 -46.93 -67.51 7.82
C LYS A 591 -47.11 -66.87 6.43
N GLU A 592 -47.19 -67.68 5.38
CA GLU A 592 -47.65 -67.27 4.04
C GLU A 592 -48.68 -68.27 3.53
N GLU A 593 -49.76 -67.75 2.92
CA GLU A 593 -50.88 -68.48 2.31
C GLU A 593 -51.05 -68.08 0.84
#